data_AF-A0A933ZB38-F1
#
_entry.id   AF-A0A933ZB38-F1
#
_cell.length_a   1.000
_cell.length_b   1.000
_cell.length_c   1.000
_cell.angle_alpha   90.00
_cell.angle_beta   90.00
_cell.angle_gamma   90.00
#
_symmetry.space_group_name_H-M   'P 1'
#
loop_
_entity.id
_entity.type
_entity.pdbx_description
1 polymer ?
#
loop_
_entity_poly.entity_id
_entity_poly.type
_entity_poly.pdbx_seq_one_letter_code
_entity_poly.pdbx_strand_id
1 'polypeptide(L)'
;MSSLRWLAVCCSVALPVLAIAACNSISGLDDYDKVPPQYAPADAQVEPDAKEAAPDSALEDREAEPPDAASEADVILIDAPPLEAGVSSRKWALWHMPDFVTAVVPGDGGSVPFPAEYIELDAGSDADASPDADASPEGKLILDNRTGMIWEQAISENAGSLDAAEAHCKSLEPAGKWALPTRIELVSLLNLGLSPAIDPIYFPNTKPYPFWTASKVAGTDDSQWGVEFVNGEVVPIKIASTPALVRCVQPAGDPSVHYQPFGPTDHTIVEKQTNLRWQRYVTAAAMTRALALDYCSENPPDSVKEWRLPTMKELQTLVDDQPHEEYEGGKLVKKAIDREAFPGTPAGTYWSLSEVPASDGGMMGYVVDFESGVATQVPVDGTFARVRCVRYQKL
;
A
#
# COMPACT_ATOMS: atom_id res chain seq x y z
N MET A 1 -65.78 -47.45 -2.53
CA MET A 1 -66.26 -46.06 -2.55
C MET A 1 -66.33 -45.60 -1.11
N SER A 2 -65.38 -44.77 -0.68
CA SER A 2 -65.38 -44.17 0.65
C SER A 2 -65.72 -42.69 0.51
N SER A 3 -66.59 -42.18 1.37
CA SER A 3 -66.43 -40.87 2.00
C SER A 3 -67.62 -40.60 2.91
N LEU A 4 -67.36 -40.40 4.21
CA LEU A 4 -68.03 -39.36 5.00
C LEU A 4 -67.24 -39.10 6.31
N ARG A 5 -66.46 -38.02 6.34
CA ARG A 5 -66.71 -36.76 7.09
C ARG A 5 -66.93 -36.79 8.64
N TRP A 6 -66.12 -35.93 9.34
CA TRP A 6 -66.31 -35.16 10.62
C TRP A 6 -65.67 -35.60 11.98
N LEU A 7 -64.86 -34.66 12.50
CA LEU A 7 -64.58 -34.14 13.86
C LEU A 7 -64.09 -35.01 15.08
N ALA A 8 -62.89 -34.63 15.54
CA ALA A 8 -62.54 -34.00 16.83
C ALA A 8 -62.54 -34.78 18.19
N VAL A 9 -61.33 -34.79 18.78
CA VAL A 9 -60.96 -34.44 20.19
C VAL A 9 -61.13 -35.49 21.31
N CYS A 10 -60.00 -35.94 21.90
CA CYS A 10 -59.53 -35.69 23.29
C CYS A 10 -58.67 -36.82 23.91
N CYS A 11 -57.77 -36.40 24.81
CA CYS A 11 -57.10 -37.12 25.91
C CYS A 11 -55.77 -37.91 25.69
N SER A 12 -54.68 -37.22 26.05
CA SER A 12 -53.87 -37.47 27.26
C SER A 12 -52.61 -38.36 27.24
N VAL A 13 -51.60 -37.79 27.95
CA VAL A 13 -50.52 -38.36 28.79
C VAL A 13 -49.10 -38.59 28.20
N ALA A 14 -48.13 -37.99 28.93
CA ALA A 14 -46.76 -38.42 29.25
C ALA A 14 -45.57 -38.11 28.31
N LEU A 15 -44.67 -37.25 28.84
CA LEU A 15 -43.20 -37.25 28.69
C LEU A 15 -42.60 -38.52 29.38
N PRO A 16 -41.40 -39.04 29.03
CA PRO A 16 -40.15 -38.25 29.07
C PRO A 16 -39.05 -38.53 28.03
N VAL A 17 -38.08 -37.62 28.06
CA VAL A 17 -36.73 -37.60 27.49
C VAL A 17 -36.00 -38.95 27.56
N LEU A 18 -35.42 -39.40 26.44
CA LEU A 18 -34.36 -40.41 26.43
C LEU A 18 -33.27 -40.13 25.37
N ALA A 19 -32.06 -40.00 25.89
CA ALA A 19 -30.70 -40.14 25.34
C ALA A 19 -30.50 -40.39 23.83
N ILE A 20 -29.68 -39.51 23.24
CA ILE A 20 -28.90 -39.76 22.02
C ILE A 20 -27.63 -40.54 22.43
N ALA A 21 -27.40 -41.70 21.81
CA ALA A 21 -26.17 -42.46 21.90
C ALA A 21 -25.70 -42.90 20.50
N ALA A 22 -24.39 -42.70 20.28
CA ALA A 22 -23.51 -43.27 19.25
C ALA A 22 -23.61 -42.65 17.82
N CYS A 23 -22.53 -42.32 17.10
CA CYS A 23 -21.14 -42.79 17.15
C CYS A 23 -20.12 -41.65 16.88
N ASN A 24 -19.05 -41.64 17.68
CA ASN A 24 -17.76 -41.02 17.37
C ASN A 24 -16.98 -41.93 16.40
N SER A 25 -16.30 -41.34 15.42
CA SER A 25 -15.19 -41.98 14.70
C SER A 25 -13.97 -41.05 14.78
N ILE A 26 -13.21 -41.23 15.87
CA ILE A 26 -11.81 -40.81 16.03
C ILE A 26 -11.00 -42.10 15.95
N SER A 27 -10.07 -42.17 15.00
CA SER A 27 -8.94 -43.10 15.04
C SER A 27 -7.84 -42.54 14.16
N GLY A 28 -6.69 -42.20 14.77
CA GLY A 28 -5.45 -41.89 14.03
C GLY A 28 -4.55 -40.79 14.60
N LEU A 29 -4.63 -40.46 15.89
CA LEU A 29 -3.55 -39.79 16.61
C LEU A 29 -2.92 -40.86 17.51
N ASP A 30 -1.77 -41.40 17.11
CA ASP A 30 -0.74 -42.08 17.92
C ASP A 30 0.22 -42.82 16.99
N ASP A 31 1.15 -42.09 16.33
CA ASP A 31 2.48 -42.62 15.95
C ASP A 31 3.37 -41.48 15.44
N TYR A 32 4.04 -40.74 16.34
CA TYR A 32 5.06 -39.75 15.98
C TYR A 32 6.40 -39.99 16.69
N ASP A 33 6.67 -41.24 17.09
CA ASP A 33 7.91 -41.64 17.75
C ASP A 33 8.67 -42.74 16.97
N LYS A 34 8.63 -42.73 15.63
CA LYS A 34 9.50 -43.59 14.78
C LYS A 34 9.82 -42.97 13.42
N VAL A 35 10.70 -41.97 13.38
CA VAL A 35 11.45 -41.62 12.15
C VAL A 35 12.93 -41.45 12.50
N PRO A 36 13.84 -42.30 11.98
CA PRO A 36 15.27 -42.12 12.19
C PRO A 36 15.81 -40.96 11.33
N PRO A 37 16.81 -40.20 11.80
CA PRO A 37 17.37 -39.06 11.07
C PRO A 37 18.39 -39.54 10.03
N GLN A 38 18.22 -39.13 8.78
CA GLN A 38 19.22 -39.21 7.70
C GLN A 38 18.97 -38.01 6.77
N TYR A 39 19.91 -37.16 6.38
CA TYR A 39 21.36 -37.17 6.47
C TYR A 39 21.84 -35.70 6.32
N ALA A 40 22.79 -35.28 7.15
CA ALA A 40 23.60 -34.09 6.99
C ALA A 40 24.80 -34.38 6.05
N PRO A 41 25.51 -33.37 5.52
CA PRO A 41 26.52 -33.56 4.48
C PRO A 41 27.88 -33.95 5.08
N ALA A 42 28.68 -34.74 4.36
CA ALA A 42 30.13 -34.52 4.14
C ALA A 42 30.77 -35.74 3.45
N ASP A 43 31.66 -35.48 2.48
CA ASP A 43 32.76 -36.37 2.16
C ASP A 43 34.03 -35.54 1.88
N ALA A 44 34.97 -35.59 2.83
CA ALA A 44 36.40 -35.43 2.60
C ALA A 44 37.12 -36.39 3.58
N GLN A 45 37.93 -37.27 3.01
CA GLN A 45 38.48 -38.52 3.56
C GLN A 45 39.67 -38.28 4.54
N VAL A 46 39.70 -38.98 5.71
CA VAL A 46 40.59 -40.13 6.11
C VAL A 46 42.04 -39.70 6.44
N GLU A 47 42.75 -40.03 7.54
CA GLU A 47 42.63 -40.94 8.72
C GLU A 47 43.72 -40.59 9.80
N PRO A 48 44.00 -41.38 10.89
CA PRO A 48 44.15 -40.85 12.25
C PRO A 48 45.56 -41.03 12.89
N ASP A 49 45.78 -40.49 14.09
CA ASP A 49 46.33 -41.27 15.24
C ASP A 49 46.43 -40.51 16.59
N ALA A 50 46.19 -41.31 17.65
CA ALA A 50 46.81 -41.29 18.99
C ALA A 50 46.53 -40.20 20.08
N LYS A 51 45.87 -40.70 21.14
CA LYS A 51 46.30 -40.74 22.58
C LYS A 51 46.05 -39.60 23.59
N GLU A 52 45.30 -40.01 24.61
CA GLU A 52 45.52 -39.94 26.07
C GLU A 52 45.38 -38.61 26.87
N ALA A 53 44.48 -38.73 27.86
CA ALA A 53 44.61 -38.30 29.26
C ALA A 53 44.31 -36.84 29.64
N ALA A 54 43.17 -36.67 30.33
CA ALA A 54 43.02 -35.71 31.42
C ALA A 54 43.93 -36.11 32.62
N PRO A 55 44.15 -35.21 33.58
CA PRO A 55 43.29 -35.35 34.74
C PRO A 55 42.81 -34.04 35.37
N ASP A 56 41.70 -34.26 36.05
CA ASP A 56 40.96 -33.49 37.03
C ASP A 56 41.79 -33.12 38.27
N SER A 57 41.55 -31.95 38.85
CA SER A 57 41.67 -31.57 40.27
C SER A 57 41.73 -30.04 40.39
N ALA A 58 41.23 -29.36 41.41
CA ALA A 58 40.31 -29.61 42.50
C ALA A 58 40.29 -28.26 43.26
N LEU A 59 39.13 -27.91 43.85
CA LEU A 59 39.00 -26.99 45.01
C LEU A 59 39.27 -25.49 44.67
N GLU A 60 38.56 -24.49 45.19
CA GLU A 60 37.91 -24.33 46.50
C GLU A 60 37.09 -23.02 46.48
N ASP A 61 36.00 -22.99 47.25
CA ASP A 61 35.19 -21.81 47.54
C ASP A 61 36.01 -20.68 48.20
N ARG A 62 35.74 -19.42 47.84
CA ARG A 62 35.95 -18.25 48.72
C ARG A 62 35.21 -17.01 48.23
N GLU A 63 34.18 -16.62 48.98
CA GLU A 63 33.57 -15.29 48.97
C GLU A 63 34.49 -14.24 49.62
N ALA A 64 34.61 -13.04 49.01
CA ALA A 64 34.68 -11.71 49.66
C ALA A 64 34.93 -10.59 48.62
N GLU A 65 34.04 -9.59 48.55
CA GLU A 65 34.20 -8.29 47.85
C GLU A 65 35.09 -7.28 48.64
N PRO A 66 35.28 -6.00 48.23
CA PRO A 66 35.85 -5.43 46.99
C PRO A 66 37.10 -4.54 47.31
N PRO A 67 37.74 -3.87 46.33
CA PRO A 67 37.74 -2.40 46.41
C PRO A 67 37.73 -1.65 45.05
N ASP A 68 37.28 -0.41 45.15
CA ASP A 68 37.23 0.66 44.15
C ASP A 68 38.56 1.03 43.46
N ALA A 69 38.37 1.69 42.31
CA ALA A 69 39.19 2.75 41.69
C ALA A 69 40.04 2.39 40.45
N ALA A 70 39.45 2.71 39.30
CA ALA A 70 39.97 3.50 38.18
C ALA A 70 41.22 3.03 37.40
N SER A 71 40.99 2.70 36.12
CA SER A 71 41.81 3.20 35.03
C SER A 71 40.94 3.40 33.78
N GLU A 72 40.75 4.67 33.41
CA GLU A 72 40.20 5.06 32.11
C GLU A 72 41.18 4.73 30.97
N ALA A 73 40.64 4.26 29.85
CA ALA A 73 41.26 4.35 28.54
C ALA A 73 40.17 4.39 27.45
N ASP A 74 39.99 5.59 26.90
CA ASP A 74 39.59 5.96 25.54
C ASP A 74 38.26 5.44 24.96
N VAL A 75 37.18 6.20 25.21
CA VAL A 75 36.07 6.34 24.26
C VAL A 75 36.29 7.64 23.49
N ILE A 76 36.60 7.54 22.20
CA ILE A 76 36.62 8.68 21.29
C ILE A 76 35.17 9.13 21.06
N LEU A 77 34.72 10.12 21.82
CA LEU A 77 33.55 10.91 21.50
C LEU A 77 33.95 11.94 20.44
N ILE A 78 33.43 11.78 19.22
CA ILE A 78 33.49 12.84 18.22
C ILE A 78 32.40 13.84 18.58
N ASP A 79 32.81 14.97 19.14
CA ASP A 79 31.94 16.14 19.40
C ASP A 79 31.30 16.59 18.10
N ALA A 80 29.97 16.46 18.01
CA ALA A 80 29.19 17.09 16.96
C ALA A 80 29.17 18.61 17.21
N PRO A 81 29.56 19.45 16.23
CA PRO A 81 29.53 20.90 16.42
C PRO A 81 28.08 21.39 16.62
N PRO A 82 27.87 22.47 17.39
CA PRO A 82 26.54 23.02 17.62
C PRO A 82 25.94 23.49 16.29
N LEU A 83 24.76 22.97 15.95
CA LEU A 83 23.98 23.44 14.81
C LEU A 83 23.49 24.86 15.08
N GLU A 84 24.20 25.82 14.48
CA GLU A 84 23.77 27.20 14.32
C GLU A 84 22.32 27.27 13.79
N ALA A 85 21.50 28.03 14.50
CA ALA A 85 20.11 28.30 14.14
C ALA A 85 20.05 29.07 12.82
N GLY A 86 19.58 28.42 11.74
CA GLY A 86 19.47 29.09 10.45
C GLY A 86 19.13 28.18 9.29
N VAL A 87 18.12 27.31 9.43
CA VAL A 87 17.54 26.62 8.27
C VAL A 87 16.04 26.90 8.29
N SER A 88 15.57 27.54 7.22
CA SER A 88 14.16 27.72 6.92
C SER A 88 13.40 26.44 7.29
N SER A 89 12.38 26.54 8.13
CA SER A 89 11.45 25.45 8.42
C SER A 89 10.75 25.06 7.12
N ARG A 90 11.40 24.23 6.30
CA ARG A 90 10.78 23.60 5.15
C ARG A 90 9.87 22.54 5.73
N LYS A 91 8.58 22.85 5.78
CA LYS A 91 7.54 21.89 6.11
C LYS A 91 7.70 20.73 5.11
N TRP A 92 8.11 19.58 5.62
CA TRP A 92 8.17 18.35 4.84
C TRP A 92 6.76 17.89 4.48
N ALA A 93 6.60 17.31 3.30
CA ALA A 93 5.33 16.83 2.78
C ALA A 93 4.82 15.64 3.61
N LEU A 94 3.69 15.87 4.27
CA LEU A 94 2.82 14.85 4.85
C LEU A 94 1.94 14.35 3.69
N TRP A 95 2.34 13.27 3.01
CA TRP A 95 1.53 12.65 1.96
C TRP A 95 0.29 11.97 2.53
N HIS A 96 -0.65 12.74 3.06
CA HIS A 96 -1.99 12.20 3.20
C HIS A 96 -2.57 12.08 1.79
N MET A 97 -2.58 10.87 1.22
CA MET A 97 -3.22 10.54 -0.07
C MET A 97 -4.73 10.67 0.09
N PRO A 98 -5.32 11.82 -0.24
CA PRO A 98 -6.71 12.01 0.08
C PRO A 98 -7.53 11.48 -1.07
N ASP A 99 -8.54 10.70 -0.71
CA ASP A 99 -9.62 10.41 -1.62
C ASP A 99 -10.79 11.34 -1.29
N PHE A 100 -11.45 11.86 -2.32
CA PHE A 100 -12.61 12.74 -2.17
C PHE A 100 -13.91 11.95 -1.95
N VAL A 101 -13.84 10.61 -1.98
CA VAL A 101 -15.01 9.77 -1.81
C VAL A 101 -15.63 10.05 -0.44
N THR A 102 -16.92 10.35 -0.49
CA THR A 102 -17.90 10.43 0.58
C THR A 102 -17.97 9.12 1.37
N ALA A 103 -16.90 8.74 2.05
CA ALA A 103 -16.97 7.73 3.09
C ALA A 103 -17.61 8.39 4.32
N VAL A 104 -18.94 8.45 4.33
CA VAL A 104 -19.66 8.64 5.58
C VAL A 104 -19.27 7.46 6.46
N VAL A 105 -18.37 7.68 7.41
CA VAL A 105 -18.22 6.77 8.55
C VAL A 105 -19.55 6.80 9.28
N PRO A 106 -20.31 5.70 9.39
CA PRO A 106 -21.55 5.71 10.15
C PRO A 106 -21.19 5.96 11.62
N GLY A 107 -21.50 7.15 12.14
CA GLY A 107 -21.44 7.44 13.57
C GLY A 107 -20.52 8.58 14.01
N ASP A 108 -19.71 9.16 13.13
CA ASP A 108 -18.98 10.38 13.45
C ASP A 108 -18.93 11.23 12.19
N GLY A 109 -19.47 12.46 12.23
CA GLY A 109 -19.51 13.40 11.10
C GLY A 109 -18.15 13.93 10.67
N GLY A 110 -17.12 13.07 10.65
CA GLY A 110 -15.77 13.38 10.24
C GLY A 110 -15.66 13.40 8.72
N SER A 111 -15.47 14.59 8.17
CA SER A 111 -14.91 14.79 6.83
C SER A 111 -13.61 14.00 6.67
N VAL A 112 -13.35 13.45 5.48
CA VAL A 112 -12.01 12.97 5.10
C VAL A 112 -10.98 14.05 5.48
N PRO A 113 -9.91 13.69 6.19
CA PRO A 113 -9.14 14.71 6.90
C PRO A 113 -8.32 15.65 6.00
N PHE A 114 -8.25 15.42 4.67
CA PHE A 114 -7.29 16.12 3.82
C PHE A 114 -7.73 16.38 2.37
N PRO A 115 -8.78 17.15 2.01
CA PRO A 115 -9.11 17.39 0.60
C PRO A 115 -7.90 17.84 -0.24
N ALA A 116 -7.85 17.45 -1.52
CA ALA A 116 -6.81 17.95 -2.44
C ALA A 116 -6.77 19.48 -2.38
N GLU A 117 -5.57 20.05 -2.27
CA GLU A 117 -5.38 21.48 -2.05
C GLU A 117 -4.37 21.98 -3.09
N TYR A 118 -4.89 22.62 -4.13
CA TYR A 118 -4.12 23.11 -5.25
C TYR A 118 -4.06 24.64 -5.23
N ILE A 119 -2.93 25.19 -5.66
CA ILE A 119 -2.71 26.63 -5.79
C ILE A 119 -2.18 26.89 -7.21
N GLU A 120 -2.82 27.77 -7.97
CA GLU A 120 -2.24 28.29 -9.21
C GLU A 120 -1.07 29.20 -8.86
N LEU A 121 0.13 28.89 -9.36
CA LEU A 121 1.28 29.77 -9.28
C LEU A 121 1.30 30.65 -10.52
N ASP A 122 1.23 31.96 -10.33
CA ASP A 122 1.41 32.92 -11.42
C ASP A 122 2.89 32.92 -11.84
N ALA A 123 3.14 32.57 -13.11
CA ALA A 123 4.43 32.77 -13.75
C ALA A 123 4.63 34.27 -13.99
N GLY A 124 5.01 35.00 -12.95
CA GLY A 124 5.46 36.40 -13.02
C GLY A 124 4.47 37.36 -13.70
N SER A 125 3.46 37.85 -12.97
CA SER A 125 2.78 39.08 -13.38
C SER A 125 3.69 40.27 -13.07
N ASP A 126 4.44 40.74 -14.05
CA ASP A 126 4.85 42.14 -14.04
C ASP A 126 3.57 42.98 -14.13
N ALA A 127 3.26 43.70 -13.05
CA ALA A 127 2.03 44.47 -12.86
C ALA A 127 1.90 45.73 -13.76
N ASP A 128 2.59 45.78 -14.91
CA ASP A 128 2.57 46.94 -15.81
C ASP A 128 2.60 46.57 -17.32
N ALA A 129 2.28 45.31 -17.67
CA ALA A 129 2.16 44.92 -19.08
C ALA A 129 0.71 45.08 -19.58
N SER A 130 0.53 45.99 -20.54
CA SER A 130 -0.67 46.17 -21.37
C SER A 130 -1.17 44.85 -21.98
N PRO A 131 -2.49 44.65 -22.18
CA PRO A 131 -3.03 43.40 -22.69
C PRO A 131 -2.84 43.31 -24.21
N ASP A 132 -1.64 42.95 -24.65
CA ASP A 132 -1.40 42.50 -26.02
C ASP A 132 -1.55 40.97 -26.09
N ALA A 133 -2.52 40.55 -26.90
CA ALA A 133 -3.08 39.21 -26.99
C ALA A 133 -2.20 38.18 -27.73
N ASP A 134 -0.88 38.17 -27.51
CA ASP A 134 0.02 37.20 -28.18
C ASP A 134 1.25 36.79 -27.33
N ALA A 135 1.13 36.86 -25.99
CA ALA A 135 2.14 36.26 -25.10
C ALA A 135 1.93 34.74 -25.01
N SER A 136 2.96 33.99 -25.44
CA SER A 136 3.16 32.53 -25.37
C SER A 136 2.45 31.86 -24.17
N PRO A 137 1.79 30.68 -24.31
CA PRO A 137 1.22 29.96 -23.18
C PRO A 137 2.35 29.29 -22.39
N GLU A 138 3.22 30.07 -21.76
CA GLU A 138 4.23 29.53 -20.85
C GLU A 138 3.59 29.34 -19.47
N GLY A 139 2.74 28.30 -19.46
CA GLY A 139 2.36 27.42 -18.36
C GLY A 139 1.95 28.08 -17.05
N LYS A 140 0.64 28.16 -16.81
CA LYS A 140 0.14 28.16 -15.42
C LYS A 140 0.66 26.91 -14.72
N LEU A 141 1.23 27.07 -13.53
CA LEU A 141 1.73 25.96 -12.72
C LEU A 141 0.79 25.70 -11.56
N ILE A 142 0.65 24.44 -11.17
CA ILE A 142 -0.23 24.03 -10.07
C ILE A 142 0.64 23.47 -8.96
N LEU A 143 0.72 24.17 -7.84
CA LEU A 143 1.29 23.63 -6.62
C LEU A 143 0.24 22.76 -5.93
N ASP A 144 0.55 21.48 -5.76
CA ASP A 144 -0.16 20.60 -4.85
C ASP A 144 0.40 20.79 -3.44
N ASN A 145 -0.38 21.41 -2.55
CA ASN A 145 0.03 21.73 -1.19
C ASN A 145 0.08 20.48 -0.28
N ARG A 146 -0.49 19.34 -0.71
CA ARG A 146 -0.40 18.06 0.01
C ARG A 146 0.94 17.40 -0.23
N THR A 147 1.33 17.31 -1.50
CA THR A 147 2.53 16.58 -1.91
C THR A 147 3.76 17.47 -1.98
N GLY A 148 3.57 18.79 -2.10
CA GLY A 148 4.62 19.77 -2.36
C GLY A 148 5.12 19.77 -3.81
N MET A 149 4.48 19.01 -4.70
CA MET A 149 4.84 18.92 -6.11
C MET A 149 4.25 20.08 -6.89
N ILE A 150 4.99 20.53 -7.91
CA ILE A 150 4.52 21.55 -8.85
C ILE A 150 4.26 20.87 -10.19
N TRP A 151 3.09 21.10 -10.77
CA TRP A 151 2.64 20.46 -11.99
C TRP A 151 2.44 21.48 -13.10
N GLU A 152 2.65 21.06 -14.34
CA GLU A 152 2.09 21.80 -15.48
C GLU A 152 0.55 21.74 -15.44
N GLN A 153 -0.13 22.86 -15.61
CA GLN A 153 -1.59 22.89 -15.78
C GLN A 153 -2.03 22.40 -17.16
N ALA A 154 -1.35 22.84 -18.22
CA ALA A 154 -1.67 22.45 -19.59
C ALA A 154 -1.16 21.03 -19.87
N ILE A 155 -1.92 20.27 -20.66
CA ILE A 155 -1.45 19.00 -21.20
C ILE A 155 -0.63 19.26 -22.46
N SER A 156 0.45 18.52 -22.64
CA SER A 156 1.18 18.52 -23.91
C SER A 156 0.60 17.46 -24.83
N GLU A 157 -0.10 17.90 -25.88
CA GLU A 157 -0.66 17.01 -26.90
C GLU A 157 0.42 16.40 -27.81
N ASN A 158 1.68 16.86 -27.72
CA ASN A 158 2.80 16.44 -28.57
C ASN A 158 3.59 15.23 -28.03
N ALA A 159 3.12 14.57 -26.98
CA ALA A 159 3.83 13.47 -26.30
C ALA A 159 3.34 12.06 -26.69
N GLY A 160 3.06 11.83 -27.98
CA GLY A 160 2.49 10.56 -28.47
C GLY A 160 3.37 9.31 -28.28
N SER A 161 4.61 9.44 -27.80
CA SER A 161 5.49 8.34 -27.40
C SER A 161 6.17 8.64 -26.07
N LEU A 162 6.67 7.60 -25.39
CA LEU A 162 7.39 7.74 -24.12
C LEU A 162 8.65 8.62 -24.27
N ASP A 163 9.45 8.42 -25.31
CA ASP A 163 10.64 9.24 -25.58
C ASP A 163 10.29 10.72 -25.80
N ALA A 164 9.17 11.00 -26.50
CA ALA A 164 8.69 12.35 -26.71
C ALA A 164 8.19 12.99 -25.40
N ALA A 165 7.49 12.22 -24.56
CA ALA A 165 7.05 12.65 -23.22
C ALA A 165 8.24 13.03 -22.33
N GLU A 166 9.28 12.19 -22.28
CA GLU A 166 10.50 12.48 -21.54
C GLU A 166 11.23 13.72 -22.07
N ALA A 167 11.38 13.81 -23.39
CA ALA A 167 12.03 14.94 -24.04
C ALA A 167 11.28 16.25 -23.76
N HIS A 168 9.95 16.20 -23.78
CA HIS A 168 9.10 17.34 -23.45
C HIS A 168 9.36 17.83 -22.01
N CYS A 169 9.28 16.95 -21.01
CA CYS A 169 9.53 17.36 -19.63
C CYS A 169 10.94 17.90 -19.41
N LYS A 170 11.96 17.30 -20.05
CA LYS A 170 13.35 17.79 -19.97
C LYS A 170 13.55 19.16 -20.64
N SER A 171 12.66 19.54 -21.57
CA SER A 171 12.75 20.82 -22.30
C SER A 171 12.13 22.00 -21.57
N LEU A 172 11.39 21.77 -20.49
CA LEU A 172 10.71 22.82 -19.74
C LEU A 172 11.68 23.63 -18.89
N GLU A 173 11.42 24.93 -18.79
CA GLU A 173 12.18 25.85 -17.95
C GLU A 173 11.53 26.00 -16.56
N PRO A 174 12.31 26.15 -15.48
CA PRO A 174 13.78 26.14 -15.46
C PRO A 174 14.36 24.75 -15.72
N ALA A 175 15.38 24.69 -16.59
CA ALA A 175 16.02 23.46 -17.01
C ALA A 175 16.47 22.59 -15.83
N GLY A 176 16.19 21.28 -15.91
CA GLY A 176 16.57 20.31 -14.88
C GLY A 176 15.69 20.30 -13.62
N LYS A 177 14.60 21.07 -13.57
CA LYS A 177 13.59 20.98 -12.49
C LYS A 177 12.42 20.07 -12.81
N TRP A 178 12.15 19.86 -14.09
CA TRP A 178 10.99 19.13 -14.58
C TRP A 178 11.34 17.69 -14.91
N ALA A 179 10.42 16.79 -14.59
CA ALA A 179 10.52 15.37 -14.83
C ALA A 179 9.21 14.78 -15.35
N LEU A 180 9.32 13.63 -16.00
CA LEU A 180 8.18 12.75 -16.21
C LEU A 180 7.79 12.16 -14.83
N PRO A 181 6.52 12.24 -14.40
CA PRO A 181 6.13 11.79 -13.06
C PRO A 181 6.27 10.28 -12.93
N THR A 182 6.66 9.81 -11.76
CA THR A 182 6.51 8.39 -11.37
C THR A 182 5.03 8.01 -11.27
N ARG A 183 4.73 6.70 -11.23
CA ARG A 183 3.36 6.21 -11.07
C ARG A 183 2.68 6.84 -9.87
N ILE A 184 3.33 6.80 -8.70
CA ILE A 184 2.71 7.26 -7.46
C ILE A 184 2.53 8.79 -7.42
N GLU A 185 3.43 9.55 -8.05
CA GLU A 185 3.27 10.99 -8.22
C GLU A 185 2.04 11.30 -9.05
N LEU A 186 1.83 10.60 -10.17
CA LEU A 186 0.66 10.87 -11.02
C LEU A 186 -0.65 10.36 -10.39
N VAL A 187 -0.62 9.25 -9.66
CA VAL A 187 -1.75 8.74 -8.85
C VAL A 187 -2.20 9.77 -7.81
N SER A 188 -1.30 10.62 -7.31
CA SER A 188 -1.65 11.65 -6.32
C SER A 188 -2.70 12.65 -6.85
N LEU A 189 -2.71 12.90 -8.17
CA LEU A 189 -3.67 13.80 -8.83
C LEU A 189 -5.07 13.19 -8.97
N LEU A 190 -5.22 11.87 -8.79
CA LEU A 190 -6.51 11.22 -8.93
C LEU A 190 -7.51 11.76 -7.91
N ASN A 191 -8.68 12.12 -8.41
CA ASN A 191 -9.87 12.41 -7.62
C ASN A 191 -10.96 11.44 -8.05
N LEU A 192 -11.06 10.30 -7.35
CA LEU A 192 -11.93 9.20 -7.77
C LEU A 192 -13.43 9.49 -7.61
N GLY A 193 -13.80 10.57 -6.92
CA GLY A 193 -15.19 11.03 -6.83
C GLY A 193 -15.66 11.82 -8.05
N LEU A 194 -14.79 12.08 -9.03
CA LEU A 194 -15.08 12.84 -10.23
C LEU A 194 -15.05 11.97 -11.49
N SER A 195 -15.70 12.44 -12.55
CA SER A 195 -15.58 11.89 -13.91
C SER A 195 -15.41 13.05 -14.90
N PRO A 196 -14.22 13.20 -15.53
CA PRO A 196 -12.97 12.45 -15.31
C PRO A 196 -12.46 12.55 -13.86
N ALA A 197 -11.70 11.56 -13.40
CA ALA A 197 -11.13 11.40 -12.06
C ALA A 197 -9.95 12.35 -11.76
N ILE A 198 -10.11 13.63 -12.06
CA ILE A 198 -9.15 14.71 -11.82
C ILE A 198 -9.90 16.01 -11.57
N ASP A 199 -9.33 16.94 -10.81
CA ASP A 199 -9.95 18.24 -10.57
C ASP A 199 -9.97 19.10 -11.86
N PRO A 200 -11.16 19.40 -12.43
CA PRO A 200 -11.26 20.11 -13.71
C PRO A 200 -11.00 21.61 -13.56
N ILE A 201 -11.00 22.16 -12.34
CA ILE A 201 -10.69 23.57 -12.09
C ILE A 201 -9.19 23.79 -12.27
N TYR A 202 -8.37 22.92 -11.68
CA TYR A 202 -6.91 23.05 -11.72
C TYR A 202 -6.27 22.32 -12.90
N PHE A 203 -6.91 21.29 -13.44
CA PHE A 203 -6.43 20.52 -14.59
C PHE A 203 -7.48 20.46 -15.72
N PRO A 204 -7.85 21.63 -16.28
CA PRO A 204 -8.86 21.69 -17.33
C PRO A 204 -8.43 20.95 -18.59
N ASN A 205 -9.41 20.55 -19.41
CA ASN A 205 -9.20 19.90 -20.71
C ASN A 205 -8.41 18.58 -20.68
N THR A 206 -8.33 17.91 -19.52
CA THR A 206 -7.76 16.56 -19.43
C THR A 206 -8.49 15.60 -20.37
N LYS A 207 -7.76 14.99 -21.30
CA LYS A 207 -8.31 14.13 -22.36
C LYS A 207 -8.45 12.69 -21.88
N PRO A 208 -9.33 11.89 -22.52
CA PRO A 208 -9.54 10.48 -22.18
C PRO A 208 -8.46 9.58 -22.79
N TYR A 209 -7.19 9.86 -22.50
CA TYR A 209 -6.04 9.01 -22.84
C TYR A 209 -5.29 8.66 -21.54
N PRO A 210 -4.57 7.53 -21.51
CA PRO A 210 -3.62 7.29 -20.44
C PRO A 210 -2.51 8.34 -20.46
N PHE A 211 -1.90 8.57 -19.31
CA PHE A 211 -0.76 9.46 -19.15
C PHE A 211 0.49 8.64 -18.83
N TRP A 212 1.59 8.92 -19.54
CA TRP A 212 2.88 8.29 -19.32
C TRP A 212 3.40 8.58 -17.92
N THR A 213 4.07 7.59 -17.34
CA THR A 213 4.85 7.74 -16.12
C THR A 213 6.29 7.29 -16.36
N ALA A 214 7.23 7.72 -15.51
CA ALA A 214 8.61 7.26 -15.49
C ALA A 214 8.75 5.86 -14.86
N SER A 215 7.70 5.33 -14.23
CA SER A 215 7.69 4.00 -13.61
C SER A 215 7.64 2.88 -14.64
N LYS A 216 8.67 2.03 -14.63
CA LYS A 216 8.77 0.86 -15.50
C LYS A 216 7.96 -0.32 -14.96
N VAL A 217 7.45 -1.16 -15.85
CA VAL A 217 6.80 -2.43 -15.47
C VAL A 217 7.88 -3.51 -15.35
N ALA A 218 8.06 -4.09 -14.17
CA ALA A 218 9.13 -5.07 -13.98
C ALA A 218 8.96 -6.34 -14.84
N GLY A 219 10.08 -6.81 -15.38
CA GLY A 219 10.13 -8.04 -16.18
C GLY A 219 9.67 -7.89 -17.63
N THR A 220 9.42 -6.66 -18.10
CA THR A 220 9.23 -6.37 -19.52
C THR A 220 9.83 -5.02 -19.90
N ASP A 221 10.31 -4.91 -21.14
CA ASP A 221 10.80 -3.67 -21.74
C ASP A 221 9.79 -3.07 -22.75
N ASP A 222 8.64 -3.73 -22.95
CA ASP A 222 7.63 -3.34 -23.95
C ASP A 222 6.43 -2.58 -23.37
N SER A 223 6.40 -2.40 -22.05
CA SER A 223 5.33 -1.72 -21.31
C SER A 223 5.88 -0.74 -20.28
N GLN A 224 5.11 0.32 -20.04
CA GLN A 224 5.35 1.33 -19.01
C GLN A 224 4.08 1.48 -18.16
N TRP A 225 4.18 1.94 -16.92
CA TRP A 225 2.99 2.29 -16.15
C TRP A 225 2.31 3.53 -16.73
N GLY A 226 0.99 3.45 -16.85
CA GLY A 226 0.12 4.57 -17.22
C GLY A 226 -0.96 4.81 -16.17
N VAL A 227 -1.41 6.06 -16.07
CA VAL A 227 -2.56 6.46 -15.24
C VAL A 227 -3.66 7.01 -16.14
N GLU A 228 -4.88 6.54 -15.95
CA GLU A 228 -6.05 6.95 -16.72
C GLU A 228 -6.98 7.81 -15.88
N PHE A 229 -7.16 9.08 -16.27
CA PHE A 229 -8.09 9.97 -15.59
C PHE A 229 -9.56 9.75 -15.99
N VAL A 230 -9.88 8.88 -16.96
CA VAL A 230 -11.29 8.63 -17.32
C VAL A 230 -12.05 7.99 -16.17
N ASN A 231 -11.44 6.97 -15.58
CA ASN A 231 -12.01 6.10 -14.55
C ASN A 231 -11.03 5.87 -13.38
N GLY A 232 -9.88 6.54 -13.36
CA GLY A 232 -8.91 6.46 -12.26
C GLY A 232 -8.10 5.17 -12.21
N GLU A 233 -7.96 4.46 -13.32
CA GLU A 233 -7.21 3.21 -13.39
C GLU A 233 -5.70 3.44 -13.51
N VAL A 234 -4.94 2.46 -13.01
CA VAL A 234 -3.47 2.44 -13.03
C VAL A 234 -3.03 1.11 -13.61
N VAL A 235 -2.55 1.13 -14.85
CA VAL A 235 -2.35 -0.08 -15.66
C VAL A 235 -1.06 -0.01 -16.49
N PRO A 236 -0.43 -1.15 -16.79
CA PRO A 236 0.61 -1.24 -17.82
C PRO A 236 0.05 -0.87 -19.20
N ILE A 237 0.71 0.04 -19.91
CA ILE A 237 0.41 0.40 -21.29
C ILE A 237 1.56 0.05 -22.21
N LYS A 238 1.26 -0.34 -23.46
CA LYS A 238 2.26 -0.79 -24.43
C LYS A 238 2.98 0.40 -25.06
N ILE A 239 4.31 0.43 -24.94
CA ILE A 239 5.14 1.55 -25.40
C ILE A 239 4.97 1.77 -26.91
N ALA A 240 4.93 0.69 -27.70
CA ALA A 240 4.95 0.77 -29.15
C ALA A 240 3.58 1.09 -29.80
N SER A 241 2.47 0.94 -29.07
CA SER A 241 1.13 0.93 -29.68
C SER A 241 0.06 1.71 -28.93
N THR A 242 0.33 2.18 -27.72
CA THR A 242 -0.64 2.96 -26.94
C THR A 242 -0.30 4.44 -27.02
N PRO A 243 -1.15 5.28 -27.63
CA PRO A 243 -0.99 6.73 -27.51
C PRO A 243 -1.30 7.13 -26.06
N ALA A 244 -0.39 7.88 -25.46
CA ALA A 244 -0.54 8.43 -24.12
C ALA A 244 -0.09 9.89 -24.10
N LEU A 245 -0.51 10.62 -23.06
CA LEU A 245 -0.20 12.03 -22.85
C LEU A 245 0.83 12.20 -21.75
N VAL A 246 1.29 13.44 -21.54
CA VAL A 246 2.21 13.77 -20.45
C VAL A 246 1.73 15.01 -19.71
N ARG A 247 2.02 15.02 -18.41
CA ARG A 247 1.96 16.19 -17.54
C ARG A 247 3.21 16.18 -16.69
N CYS A 248 4.11 17.13 -16.92
CA CYS A 248 5.39 17.13 -16.23
C CYS A 248 5.25 17.64 -14.79
N VAL A 249 6.17 17.19 -13.94
CA VAL A 249 6.18 17.50 -12.52
C VAL A 249 7.54 18.03 -12.09
N GLN A 250 7.55 18.98 -11.16
CA GLN A 250 8.71 19.26 -10.32
C GLN A 250 8.51 18.48 -9.00
N PRO A 251 9.33 17.46 -8.75
CA PRO A 251 9.16 16.59 -7.59
C PRO A 251 9.49 17.33 -6.28
N ALA A 252 8.81 16.97 -5.20
CA ALA A 252 8.96 17.62 -3.89
C ALA A 252 10.22 17.18 -3.09
N GLY A 253 11.02 16.26 -3.62
CA GLY A 253 12.20 15.68 -2.98
C GLY A 253 12.19 14.14 -3.00
N ASP A 254 13.27 13.52 -2.52
CA ASP A 254 13.44 12.06 -2.50
C ASP A 254 12.72 11.42 -1.29
N PRO A 255 11.74 10.52 -1.48
CA PRO A 255 11.03 9.83 -0.41
C PRO A 255 11.85 8.66 0.18
N SER A 256 13.16 8.80 0.35
CA SER A 256 14.10 7.71 0.65
C SER A 256 13.90 6.96 1.98
N VAL A 257 12.86 7.27 2.76
CA VAL A 257 12.50 6.52 3.98
C VAL A 257 11.00 6.29 4.09
N HIS A 258 10.54 5.12 3.65
CA HIS A 258 9.11 4.82 3.54
C HIS A 258 8.45 4.48 4.89
N TYR A 259 9.11 3.70 5.75
CA TYR A 259 8.53 3.24 7.02
C TYR A 259 9.30 3.73 8.26
N GLN A 260 8.60 3.90 9.38
CA GLN A 260 9.22 4.00 10.71
C GLN A 260 9.86 2.66 11.09
N PRO A 261 10.89 2.63 11.95
CA PRO A 261 11.47 1.37 12.42
C PRO A 261 10.41 0.41 12.97
N PHE A 262 10.49 -0.86 12.57
CA PHE A 262 9.59 -1.93 13.00
C PHE A 262 10.37 -3.23 13.24
N GLY A 263 9.89 -4.07 14.14
CA GLY A 263 10.42 -5.39 14.43
C GLY A 263 9.71 -6.50 13.66
N PRO A 264 10.29 -7.72 13.58
CA PRO A 264 9.70 -8.84 12.87
C PRO A 264 8.40 -9.37 13.51
N THR A 265 8.10 -9.00 14.75
CA THR A 265 6.89 -9.43 15.47
C THR A 265 5.80 -8.36 15.52
N ASP A 266 6.06 -7.16 15.01
CA ASP A 266 5.06 -6.08 15.06
C ASP A 266 3.89 -6.43 14.15
N HIS A 267 2.65 -6.27 14.64
CA HIS A 267 1.45 -6.51 13.83
C HIS A 267 1.08 -5.31 12.95
N THR A 268 1.73 -4.16 13.16
CA THR A 268 1.44 -2.91 12.46
C THR A 268 2.73 -2.20 12.07
N ILE A 269 2.67 -1.37 11.03
CA ILE A 269 3.80 -0.55 10.55
C ILE A 269 3.31 0.86 10.25
N VAL A 270 4.14 1.87 10.52
CA VAL A 270 3.81 3.27 10.20
C VAL A 270 4.58 3.71 8.97
N GLU A 271 3.86 4.20 7.97
CA GLU A 271 4.40 4.85 6.79
C GLU A 271 4.69 6.33 7.11
N LYS A 272 5.93 6.78 6.92
CA LYS A 272 6.38 8.10 7.38
C LYS A 272 5.77 9.23 6.57
N GLN A 273 5.62 9.03 5.27
CA GLN A 273 5.12 10.05 4.36
C GLN A 273 3.65 10.34 4.66
N THR A 274 2.85 9.29 4.81
CA THR A 274 1.39 9.41 4.92
C THR A 274 0.87 9.48 6.36
N ASN A 275 1.73 9.17 7.34
CA ASN A 275 1.33 8.90 8.73
C ASN A 275 0.19 7.87 8.82
N LEU A 276 0.12 6.95 7.86
CA LEU A 276 -0.78 5.82 7.92
C LEU A 276 -0.11 4.70 8.70
N ARG A 277 -0.91 4.06 9.55
CA ARG A 277 -0.55 2.81 10.20
C ARG A 277 -1.27 1.68 9.50
N TRP A 278 -0.48 0.73 9.01
CA TRP A 278 -0.94 -0.40 8.23
C TRP A 278 -0.92 -1.70 9.03
N GLN A 279 -1.91 -2.55 8.79
CA GLN A 279 -1.88 -3.95 9.19
C GLN A 279 -0.75 -4.65 8.41
N ARG A 280 0.13 -5.39 9.08
CA ARG A 280 1.23 -6.11 8.41
C ARG A 280 0.82 -7.48 7.89
N TYR A 281 0.20 -8.29 8.75
CA TYR A 281 -0.22 -9.65 8.44
C TYR A 281 -1.71 -9.68 8.09
N VAL A 282 -2.03 -10.31 6.96
CA VAL A 282 -3.39 -10.43 6.43
C VAL A 282 -3.76 -11.89 6.22
N THR A 283 -5.05 -12.20 6.16
CA THR A 283 -5.53 -13.53 5.81
C THR A 283 -5.64 -13.69 4.29
N ALA A 284 -5.61 -14.93 3.80
CA ALA A 284 -5.82 -15.22 2.38
C ALA A 284 -7.30 -15.21 1.96
N ALA A 285 -8.23 -15.07 2.91
CA ALA A 285 -9.65 -15.12 2.63
C ALA A 285 -10.11 -13.88 1.83
N ALA A 286 -10.73 -14.14 0.68
CA ALA A 286 -11.45 -13.12 -0.07
C ALA A 286 -12.88 -13.01 0.49
N MET A 287 -13.41 -11.80 0.54
CA MET A 287 -14.74 -11.51 1.07
C MET A 287 -15.45 -10.45 0.22
N THR A 288 -16.77 -10.33 0.40
CA THR A 288 -17.54 -9.25 -0.20
C THR A 288 -17.10 -7.91 0.39
N ARG A 289 -17.34 -6.80 -0.32
CA ARG A 289 -16.95 -5.47 0.18
C ARG A 289 -17.64 -5.09 1.49
N ALA A 290 -18.90 -5.48 1.68
CA ALA A 290 -19.61 -5.25 2.95
C ALA A 290 -18.89 -5.91 4.13
N LEU A 291 -18.51 -7.19 3.98
CA LEU A 291 -17.75 -7.90 5.00
C LEU A 291 -16.35 -7.30 5.22
N ALA A 292 -15.72 -6.75 4.18
CA ALA A 292 -14.42 -6.08 4.28
C ALA A 292 -14.47 -4.81 5.13
N LEU A 293 -15.54 -4.02 4.99
CA LEU A 293 -15.79 -2.84 5.82
C LEU A 293 -15.94 -3.23 7.29
N ASP A 294 -16.79 -4.22 7.57
CA ASP A 294 -17.01 -4.73 8.93
C ASP A 294 -15.72 -5.30 9.52
N TYR A 295 -15.00 -6.14 8.76
CA TYR A 295 -13.75 -6.78 9.18
C TYR A 295 -12.74 -5.77 9.72
N CYS A 296 -12.48 -4.68 8.98
CA CYS A 296 -11.52 -3.69 9.43
C CYS A 296 -11.96 -2.93 10.67
N SER A 297 -13.26 -2.72 10.86
CA SER A 297 -13.77 -2.02 12.05
C SER A 297 -13.81 -2.91 13.31
N GLU A 298 -14.03 -4.21 13.13
CA GLU A 298 -14.29 -5.16 14.22
C GLU A 298 -13.06 -5.98 14.64
N ASN A 299 -12.08 -6.15 13.76
CA ASN A 299 -10.89 -7.00 13.99
C ASN A 299 -9.59 -6.18 13.90
N PRO A 300 -9.37 -5.21 14.81
CA PRO A 300 -8.18 -4.38 14.77
C PRO A 300 -6.91 -5.23 15.03
N PRO A 301 -5.83 -5.04 14.26
CA PRO A 301 -4.52 -5.67 14.50
C PRO A 301 -3.86 -5.34 15.84
N ASP A 302 -4.30 -4.25 16.48
CA ASP A 302 -3.86 -3.79 17.79
C ASP A 302 -5.07 -3.44 18.68
N SER A 303 -4.86 -3.06 19.94
CA SER A 303 -5.95 -2.71 20.86
C SER A 303 -6.61 -1.36 20.56
N VAL A 304 -6.28 -0.70 19.45
CA VAL A 304 -6.81 0.61 19.05
C VAL A 304 -8.00 0.41 18.12
N LYS A 305 -9.15 0.97 18.49
CA LYS A 305 -10.30 1.12 17.57
C LYS A 305 -10.00 2.28 16.62
N GLU A 306 -10.60 2.33 15.42
CA GLU A 306 -10.36 3.29 14.30
C GLU A 306 -9.66 2.68 13.05
N TRP A 307 -9.63 1.36 12.92
CA TRP A 307 -9.20 0.71 11.68
C TRP A 307 -10.30 0.74 10.62
N ARG A 308 -9.90 0.91 9.37
CA ARG A 308 -10.80 0.98 8.21
C ARG A 308 -10.19 0.34 6.99
N LEU A 309 -11.01 0.16 5.97
CA LEU A 309 -10.55 -0.16 4.62
C LEU A 309 -9.75 1.05 4.06
N PRO A 310 -8.60 0.83 3.40
CA PRO A 310 -7.82 1.87 2.76
C PRO A 310 -8.50 2.38 1.49
N THR A 311 -8.26 3.62 1.10
CA THR A 311 -8.64 4.10 -0.23
C THR A 311 -7.74 3.47 -1.29
N MET A 312 -8.13 3.55 -2.56
CA MET A 312 -7.32 3.05 -3.68
C MET A 312 -5.95 3.75 -3.70
N LYS A 313 -5.93 5.07 -3.52
CA LYS A 313 -4.69 5.86 -3.50
C LYS A 313 -3.77 5.46 -2.35
N GLU A 314 -4.33 5.12 -1.18
CA GLU A 314 -3.56 4.60 -0.05
C GLU A 314 -2.97 3.21 -0.36
N LEU A 315 -3.74 2.29 -0.95
CA LEU A 315 -3.18 0.98 -1.35
C LEU A 315 -2.08 1.11 -2.41
N GLN A 316 -2.20 2.08 -3.32
CA GLN A 316 -1.20 2.34 -4.35
C GLN A 316 0.14 2.83 -3.78
N THR A 317 0.20 3.36 -2.54
CA THR A 317 1.48 3.68 -1.90
C THR A 317 2.25 2.44 -1.46
N LEU A 318 1.57 1.30 -1.28
CA LEU A 318 2.19 0.03 -0.92
C LEU A 318 2.70 -0.77 -2.13
N VAL A 319 2.33 -0.35 -3.35
CA VAL A 319 2.73 -1.06 -4.57
C VAL A 319 4.21 -0.84 -4.83
N ASP A 320 4.96 -1.93 -4.84
CA ASP A 320 6.36 -1.97 -5.28
C ASP A 320 6.40 -2.22 -6.79
N ASP A 321 6.96 -1.26 -7.55
CA ASP A 321 7.11 -1.36 -9.00
C ASP A 321 8.17 -2.41 -9.41
N GLN A 322 8.93 -2.97 -8.45
CA GLN A 322 9.87 -4.08 -8.61
C GLN A 322 9.43 -5.32 -7.81
N PRO A 323 8.35 -6.01 -8.21
CA PRO A 323 7.83 -7.17 -7.52
C PRO A 323 8.89 -8.25 -7.29
N HIS A 324 8.88 -8.81 -6.08
CA HIS A 324 9.67 -10.00 -5.75
C HIS A 324 8.83 -11.27 -5.95
N GLU A 325 9.51 -12.42 -5.93
CA GLU A 325 8.86 -13.72 -6.06
C GLU A 325 8.83 -14.46 -4.71
N GLU A 326 7.69 -15.08 -4.41
CA GLU A 326 7.50 -15.94 -3.24
C GLU A 326 6.73 -17.22 -3.59
N TYR A 327 6.96 -18.29 -2.83
CA TYR A 327 6.17 -19.51 -2.95
C TYR A 327 4.82 -19.37 -2.24
N GLU A 328 3.73 -19.57 -2.98
CA GLU A 328 2.37 -19.62 -2.46
C GLU A 328 1.64 -20.81 -3.09
N GLY A 329 1.07 -21.70 -2.27
CA GLY A 329 0.35 -22.87 -2.76
C GLY A 329 1.20 -23.84 -3.63
N GLY A 330 2.52 -23.90 -3.41
CA GLY A 330 3.44 -24.73 -4.17
C GLY A 330 3.87 -24.16 -5.53
N LYS A 331 3.49 -22.92 -5.84
CA LYS A 331 3.86 -22.21 -7.06
C LYS A 331 4.63 -20.93 -6.70
N LEU A 332 5.57 -20.54 -7.55
CA LEU A 332 6.23 -19.24 -7.48
C LEU A 332 5.30 -18.17 -8.04
N VAL A 333 5.04 -17.11 -7.27
CA VAL A 333 4.12 -16.02 -7.59
C VAL A 333 4.80 -14.69 -7.35
N LYS A 334 4.56 -13.71 -8.23
CA LYS A 334 5.07 -12.35 -8.07
C LYS A 334 4.24 -11.58 -7.04
N LYS A 335 4.88 -10.67 -6.32
CA LYS A 335 4.24 -9.82 -5.32
C LYS A 335 4.79 -8.40 -5.43
N ALA A 336 3.93 -7.46 -5.82
CA ALA A 336 4.21 -6.04 -5.98
C ALA A 336 4.00 -5.30 -4.65
N ILE A 337 4.65 -5.74 -3.58
CA ILE A 337 4.54 -5.15 -2.24
C ILE A 337 5.81 -5.47 -1.43
N ASP A 338 6.28 -4.54 -0.60
CA ASP A 338 7.47 -4.76 0.23
C ASP A 338 7.31 -5.99 1.15
N ARG A 339 8.15 -7.00 0.92
CA ARG A 339 8.12 -8.28 1.63
C ARG A 339 8.51 -8.19 3.11
N GLU A 340 9.34 -7.22 3.48
CA GLU A 340 9.83 -7.05 4.85
C GLU A 340 8.78 -6.30 5.68
N ALA A 341 8.16 -5.28 5.08
CA ALA A 341 7.04 -4.55 5.67
C ALA A 341 5.77 -5.41 5.78
N PHE A 342 5.43 -6.16 4.71
CA PHE A 342 4.18 -6.92 4.58
C PHE A 342 4.41 -8.40 4.24
N PRO A 343 5.05 -9.16 5.14
CA PRO A 343 5.43 -10.54 4.89
C PRO A 343 4.22 -11.45 4.67
N GLY A 344 4.34 -12.38 3.72
CA GLY A 344 3.34 -13.41 3.47
C GLY A 344 2.02 -12.89 2.88
N THR A 345 2.01 -11.66 2.35
CA THR A 345 0.83 -11.07 1.68
C THR A 345 0.39 -11.95 0.51
N PRO A 346 -0.84 -12.51 0.51
CA PRO A 346 -1.31 -13.35 -0.60
C PRO A 346 -1.45 -12.56 -1.91
N ALA A 347 -1.02 -13.15 -3.03
CA ALA A 347 -1.13 -12.54 -4.36
C ALA A 347 -2.59 -12.39 -4.81
N GLY A 348 -2.90 -11.29 -5.51
CA GLY A 348 -4.23 -10.98 -6.06
C GLY A 348 -4.82 -9.66 -5.53
N THR A 349 -6.13 -9.49 -5.76
CA THR A 349 -6.83 -8.21 -5.52
C THR A 349 -7.21 -7.95 -4.06
N TYR A 350 -7.09 -6.69 -3.67
CA TYR A 350 -7.47 -6.16 -2.37
C TYR A 350 -8.50 -5.06 -2.52
N TRP A 351 -9.54 -5.12 -1.70
CA TRP A 351 -10.58 -4.10 -1.65
C TRP A 351 -10.03 -2.76 -1.18
N SER A 352 -10.49 -1.69 -1.85
CA SER A 352 -10.41 -0.34 -1.33
C SER A 352 -11.78 0.19 -0.89
N LEU A 353 -11.75 1.26 -0.11
CA LEU A 353 -12.90 2.06 0.29
C LEU A 353 -13.44 2.91 -0.86
N SER A 354 -12.63 3.17 -1.88
CA SER A 354 -13.01 4.01 -3.02
C SER A 354 -14.10 3.34 -3.87
N GLU A 355 -15.11 4.11 -4.26
CA GLU A 355 -16.23 3.65 -5.08
C GLU A 355 -16.79 4.77 -5.96
N VAL A 356 -17.42 4.39 -7.07
CA VAL A 356 -18.15 5.29 -7.96
C VAL A 356 -19.46 4.66 -8.43
N PRO A 357 -20.50 5.47 -8.74
CA PRO A 357 -21.70 4.97 -9.40
C PRO A 357 -21.37 4.37 -10.77
N ALA A 358 -21.96 3.21 -11.07
CA ALA A 358 -21.90 2.59 -12.39
C ALA A 358 -22.98 3.16 -13.33
N SER A 359 -22.76 3.08 -14.64
CA SER A 359 -23.71 3.58 -15.65
C SER A 359 -25.05 2.83 -15.68
N ASP A 360 -25.08 1.59 -15.17
CA ASP A 360 -26.27 0.75 -15.09
C ASP A 360 -27.06 0.94 -13.77
N GLY A 361 -26.65 1.87 -12.91
CA GLY A 361 -27.25 2.14 -11.61
C GLY A 361 -26.69 1.29 -10.47
N GLY A 362 -25.70 0.42 -10.74
CA GLY A 362 -24.93 -0.27 -9.71
C GLY A 362 -23.80 0.59 -9.12
N MET A 363 -22.90 -0.06 -8.37
CA MET A 363 -21.69 0.55 -7.82
C MET A 363 -20.45 -0.18 -8.34
N MET A 364 -19.43 0.59 -8.73
CA MET A 364 -18.09 0.09 -8.97
C MET A 364 -17.20 0.41 -7.77
N GLY A 365 -16.47 -0.57 -7.27
CA GLY A 365 -15.43 -0.40 -6.27
C GLY A 365 -14.06 -0.47 -6.92
N TYR A 366 -13.05 0.14 -6.31
CA TYR A 366 -11.67 -0.03 -6.78
C TYR A 366 -10.97 -1.14 -6.01
N VAL A 367 -10.16 -1.92 -6.74
CA VAL A 367 -9.25 -2.92 -6.17
C VAL A 367 -7.82 -2.64 -6.61
N VAL A 368 -6.87 -3.02 -5.76
CA VAL A 368 -5.43 -3.06 -6.11
C VAL A 368 -4.96 -4.50 -6.08
N ASP A 369 -4.35 -4.95 -7.17
CA ASP A 369 -3.77 -6.29 -7.29
C ASP A 369 -2.31 -6.29 -6.84
N PHE A 370 -2.00 -6.92 -5.71
CA PHE A 370 -0.62 -7.04 -5.23
C PHE A 370 0.17 -8.16 -5.94
N GLU A 371 -0.38 -8.86 -6.94
CA GLU A 371 0.44 -9.66 -7.86
C GLU A 371 1.11 -8.80 -8.93
N SER A 372 0.41 -7.78 -9.43
CA SER A 372 0.80 -6.99 -10.60
C SER A 372 1.03 -5.49 -10.33
N GLY A 373 0.50 -4.95 -9.25
CA GLY A 373 0.46 -3.52 -8.92
C GLY A 373 -0.73 -2.76 -9.51
N VAL A 374 -1.55 -3.41 -10.34
CA VAL A 374 -2.67 -2.80 -11.08
C VAL A 374 -3.77 -2.28 -10.15
N ALA A 375 -4.32 -1.10 -10.46
CA ALA A 375 -5.57 -0.61 -9.87
C ALA A 375 -6.67 -0.51 -10.93
N THR A 376 -7.80 -1.16 -10.68
CA THR A 376 -8.95 -1.19 -11.60
C THR A 376 -10.28 -1.09 -10.88
N GLN A 377 -11.33 -0.73 -11.63
CA GLN A 377 -12.70 -0.79 -11.15
C GLN A 377 -13.29 -2.20 -11.31
N VAL A 378 -14.05 -2.64 -10.32
CA VAL A 378 -14.82 -3.90 -10.34
C VAL A 378 -16.24 -3.66 -9.84
N PRO A 379 -17.25 -4.41 -10.31
CA PRO A 379 -18.59 -4.34 -9.72
C PRO A 379 -18.51 -4.67 -8.23
N VAL A 380 -19.16 -3.88 -7.38
CA VAL A 380 -19.19 -4.17 -5.93
C VAL A 380 -19.96 -5.46 -5.66
N ASP A 381 -21.09 -5.63 -6.33
CA ASP A 381 -21.95 -6.80 -6.17
C ASP A 381 -21.36 -8.02 -6.87
N GLY A 382 -21.28 -9.14 -6.13
CA GLY A 382 -20.78 -10.41 -6.65
C GLY A 382 -19.25 -10.55 -6.72
N THR A 383 -18.50 -9.48 -6.44
CA THR A 383 -17.03 -9.53 -6.37
C THR A 383 -16.55 -9.91 -4.98
N PHE A 384 -15.49 -10.71 -4.94
CA PHE A 384 -14.76 -11.06 -3.73
C PHE A 384 -13.30 -10.61 -3.90
N ALA A 385 -12.77 -9.89 -2.92
CA ALA A 385 -11.37 -9.50 -2.88
C ALA A 385 -10.86 -9.56 -1.44
N ARG A 386 -9.54 -9.53 -1.27
CA ARG A 386 -8.87 -9.62 0.03
C ARG A 386 -8.87 -8.26 0.73
N VAL A 387 -8.45 -8.25 1.99
CA VAL A 387 -8.54 -7.07 2.86
C VAL A 387 -7.23 -6.86 3.60
N ARG A 388 -6.76 -5.61 3.57
CA ARG A 388 -5.75 -5.06 4.47
C ARG A 388 -6.33 -3.82 5.10
N CYS A 389 -6.20 -3.67 6.40
CA CYS A 389 -6.74 -2.51 7.10
C CYS A 389 -5.67 -1.43 7.32
N VAL A 390 -6.14 -0.18 7.41
CA VAL A 390 -5.31 1.00 7.70
C VAL A 390 -5.99 1.88 8.75
N ARG A 391 -5.20 2.68 9.47
CA ARG A 391 -5.71 3.79 10.28
C ARG A 391 -4.74 4.97 10.23
N TYR A 392 -5.21 6.16 10.58
CA TYR A 392 -4.33 7.29 10.80
C TYR A 392 -3.52 7.11 12.09
N GLN A 393 -2.25 7.49 12.06
CA GLN A 393 -1.43 7.65 13.25
C GLN A 393 -1.69 9.05 13.83
N LYS A 394 -2.31 9.12 15.01
CA LYS A 394 -2.36 10.37 15.79
C LYS A 394 -0.93 10.69 16.25
N LEU A 395 -0.48 11.90 15.94
CA LEU A 395 0.83 12.44 16.33
C LEU A 395 0.90 12.74 17.83
#